data_AF-A0A7S3AFG8-F1
#
_entry.id   AF-A0A7S3AFG8-F1
#
_cell.length_a   1.000
_cell.length_b   1.000
_cell.length_c   1.000
_cell.angle_alpha   90.00
_cell.angle_beta   90.00
_cell.angle_gamma   90.00
#
_symmetry.space_group_name_H-M   'P 1'
#
loop_
_entity.id
_entity.type
_entity.pdbx_description
1 polymer ?
#
loop_
_entity_poly.entity_id
_entity_poly.type
_entity_poly.pdbx_seq_one_letter_code
_entity_poly.pdbx_strand_id
1 'polypeptide(L)'
;ALERDTQLCTSLINGESSLRDVLTVLDERGKASKAMFDAIQGHHHRLRTLVGEGESAQSEWRAAVEDAGELRRYAQAAAEISTRQWTQQGIDWCAAFAVDFFHGGGKERLLRKEAKRLSLSELQTTACSESRSAPIELLDVGSCGSLFNGVPGLVPTALDLCPSEGSDTVYKSDFLSLEVVPMGSDQVVVPHPHHPAGELQCLPAASFDAVVMSLVLSYLPSPPLRAAMV
;
A
#
# COMPACT_ATOMS: atom_id res chain seq x y z
N ALA A 1 3.74 -23.94 14.75
CA ALA A 1 4.51 -22.71 15.03
C ALA A 1 6.01 -22.99 14.96
N LEU A 2 6.51 -23.93 15.77
CA LEU A 2 7.91 -24.36 15.77
C LEU A 2 8.41 -24.82 14.39
N GLU A 3 7.66 -25.68 13.70
CA GLU A 3 8.00 -26.20 12.36
C GLU A 3 8.23 -25.13 11.29
N ARG A 4 7.72 -23.90 11.52
CA ARG A 4 7.85 -22.78 10.58
C ARG A 4 8.99 -21.84 10.96
N ASP A 5 9.63 -22.06 12.10
CA ASP A 5 10.79 -21.30 12.57
C ASP A 5 11.99 -22.23 12.70
N THR A 6 12.69 -22.39 11.57
CA THR A 6 13.90 -23.21 11.45
C THR A 6 15.01 -22.73 12.38
N GLN A 7 15.08 -21.44 12.71
CA GLN A 7 16.11 -20.92 13.59
C GLN A 7 15.84 -21.32 15.04
N LEU A 8 14.59 -21.17 15.51
CA LEU A 8 14.17 -21.59 16.85
C LEU A 8 14.22 -23.12 17.02
N CYS A 9 13.88 -23.87 15.97
CA CYS A 9 14.06 -25.32 15.94
C CYS A 9 15.53 -25.72 16.05
N THR A 10 16.40 -25.06 15.29
CA THR A 10 17.84 -25.37 15.27
C THR A 10 18.48 -25.05 16.63
N SER A 11 18.14 -23.93 17.26
CA SER A 11 18.68 -23.58 18.58
C SER A 11 18.24 -24.58 19.66
N LEU A 12 17.00 -25.07 19.58
CA LEU A 12 16.49 -26.12 20.48
C LEU A 12 17.22 -27.46 20.27
N ILE A 13 17.41 -27.88 19.00
CA ILE A 13 18.09 -29.14 18.65
C ILE A 13 19.56 -29.10 19.07
N ASN A 14 20.23 -27.96 18.89
CA ASN A 14 21.64 -27.76 19.25
C ASN A 14 21.86 -27.57 20.76
N GLY A 15 20.79 -27.47 21.56
CA GLY A 15 20.88 -27.19 23.00
C GLY A 15 21.27 -25.74 23.33
N GLU A 16 21.24 -24.84 22.35
CA GLU A 16 21.49 -23.40 22.51
C GLU A 16 20.30 -22.69 23.18
N SER A 17 19.12 -23.29 23.15
CA SER A 17 17.92 -22.80 23.83
C SER A 17 17.21 -23.95 24.55
N SER A 18 16.68 -23.70 25.74
CA SER A 18 15.82 -24.67 26.41
C SER A 18 14.42 -24.66 25.81
N LEU A 19 13.66 -25.75 26.01
CA LEU A 19 12.23 -25.79 25.63
C LEU A 19 11.44 -24.63 26.28
N ARG A 20 11.83 -24.23 27.49
CA ARG A 20 11.21 -23.09 28.19
C ARG A 20 11.46 -21.79 27.44
N ASP A 21 12.69 -21.52 27.03
CA ASP A 21 13.06 -20.29 26.31
C ASP A 21 12.29 -20.21 24.99
N VAL A 22 12.20 -21.34 24.29
CA VAL A 22 11.45 -21.46 23.04
C VAL A 22 9.96 -21.17 23.24
N LEU A 23 9.33 -21.76 24.27
CA LEU A 23 7.92 -21.49 24.59
C LEU A 23 7.70 -20.03 24.97
N THR A 24 8.62 -19.41 25.72
CA THR A 24 8.56 -17.99 26.07
C THR A 24 8.61 -17.12 24.82
N VAL A 25 9.55 -17.37 23.90
CA VAL A 25 9.64 -16.62 22.62
C VAL A 25 8.37 -16.78 21.79
N LEU A 26 7.80 -17.99 21.72
CA LEU A 26 6.56 -18.21 20.99
C LEU A 26 5.36 -17.49 21.62
N ASP A 27 5.26 -17.47 22.95
CA ASP A 27 4.21 -16.77 23.68
C ASP A 27 4.31 -15.24 23.52
N GLU A 28 5.52 -14.68 23.65
CA GLU A 28 5.79 -13.27 23.40
C GLU A 28 5.41 -12.85 21.98
N ARG A 29 5.80 -13.65 20.97
CA ARG A 29 5.40 -13.42 19.58
C ARG A 29 3.89 -13.53 19.36
N GLY A 30 3.24 -14.47 20.05
CA GLY A 30 1.78 -14.62 20.03
C GLY A 30 1.09 -13.37 20.59
N LYS A 31 1.57 -12.86 21.71
CA LYS A 31 1.08 -11.61 22.33
C LYS A 31 1.30 -10.40 21.42
N ALA A 32 2.49 -10.25 20.84
CA ALA A 32 2.79 -9.17 19.90
C ALA A 32 1.89 -9.24 18.65
N SER A 33 1.72 -10.43 18.08
CA SER A 33 0.86 -10.64 16.91
C SER A 33 -0.60 -10.29 17.20
N LYS A 34 -1.10 -10.67 18.38
CA LYS A 34 -2.44 -10.31 18.84
C LYS A 34 -2.58 -8.80 19.03
N ALA A 35 -1.61 -8.15 19.66
CA ALA A 35 -1.65 -6.71 19.91
C ALA A 35 -1.69 -5.89 18.60
N MET A 36 -0.89 -6.26 17.60
CA MET A 36 -0.95 -5.63 16.26
C MET A 36 -2.33 -5.81 15.61
N PHE A 37 -2.85 -7.04 15.64
CA PHE A 37 -4.15 -7.34 15.04
C PHE A 37 -5.27 -6.54 15.71
N ASP A 38 -5.26 -6.48 17.04
CA ASP A 38 -6.24 -5.72 17.83
C ASP A 38 -6.12 -4.21 17.55
N ALA A 39 -4.91 -3.67 17.33
CA ALA A 39 -4.71 -2.27 16.95
C ALA A 39 -5.33 -1.94 15.58
N ILE A 40 -5.11 -2.79 14.58
CA ILE A 40 -5.63 -2.59 13.21
C ILE A 40 -7.16 -2.76 13.18
N GLN A 41 -7.67 -3.87 13.74
CA GLN A 41 -9.11 -4.11 13.77
C GLN A 41 -9.84 -3.07 14.62
N GLY A 42 -9.26 -2.68 15.75
CA GLY A 42 -9.78 -1.62 16.60
C GLY A 42 -9.89 -0.30 15.85
N HIS A 43 -8.85 0.07 15.10
CA HIS A 43 -8.88 1.28 14.26
C HIS A 43 -9.98 1.20 13.18
N HIS A 44 -10.10 0.09 12.45
CA HIS A 44 -11.15 -0.08 11.43
C HIS A 44 -12.55 -0.03 12.04
N HIS A 45 -12.76 -0.64 13.21
CA HIS A 45 -14.04 -0.59 13.92
C HIS A 45 -14.38 0.83 14.39
N ARG A 46 -13.39 1.56 14.92
CA ARG A 46 -13.53 2.98 15.28
C ARG A 46 -13.94 3.81 14.07
N LEU A 47 -13.24 3.69 12.94
CA LEU A 47 -13.58 4.42 11.70
C LEU A 47 -15.01 4.14 11.24
N ARG A 48 -15.44 2.88 11.25
CA ARG A 48 -16.83 2.49 10.91
C ARG A 48 -17.89 3.04 11.86
N THR A 49 -17.51 3.36 13.10
CA THR A 49 -18.41 3.95 14.09
C THR A 49 -18.47 5.46 13.96
N LEU A 50 -17.35 6.10 13.63
CA LEU A 50 -17.24 7.55 13.52
C LEU A 50 -17.74 8.10 12.17
N VAL A 51 -17.64 7.30 11.11
CA VAL A 51 -17.95 7.73 9.74
C VAL A 51 -19.19 6.98 9.26
N GLY A 52 -20.28 7.74 9.09
CA GLY A 52 -21.53 7.27 8.53
C GLY A 52 -21.49 7.10 7.02
N GLU A 53 -22.64 6.72 6.46
CA GLU A 53 -22.81 6.45 5.03
C GLU A 53 -23.48 7.59 4.25
N GLY A 54 -23.79 8.71 4.94
CA GLY A 54 -24.52 9.85 4.37
C GLY A 54 -23.63 10.93 3.77
N GLU A 55 -24.25 12.06 3.44
CA GLU A 55 -23.58 13.24 2.87
C GLU A 55 -22.45 13.81 3.76
N SER A 56 -22.50 13.54 5.07
CA SER A 56 -21.50 13.94 6.05
C SER A 56 -20.25 13.05 6.10
N ALA A 57 -20.22 11.93 5.37
CA ALA A 57 -19.14 10.93 5.46
C ALA A 57 -17.74 11.53 5.25
N GLN A 58 -17.60 12.50 4.34
CA GLN A 58 -16.29 13.11 4.06
C GLN A 58 -15.84 14.10 5.14
N SER A 59 -16.76 14.82 5.79
CA SER A 59 -16.42 15.63 6.97
C SER A 59 -16.11 14.78 8.19
N GLU A 60 -16.86 13.69 8.41
CA GLU A 60 -16.63 12.75 9.50
C GLU A 60 -15.30 12.00 9.32
N TRP A 61 -14.97 11.62 8.08
CA TRP A 61 -13.67 11.06 7.72
C TRP A 61 -12.53 12.00 8.11
N ARG A 62 -12.59 13.27 7.67
CA ARG A 62 -11.56 14.27 8.01
C ARG A 62 -11.36 14.40 9.51
N ALA A 63 -12.45 14.52 10.27
CA ALA A 63 -12.39 14.56 11.73
C ALA A 63 -11.81 13.27 12.34
N ALA A 64 -12.14 12.11 11.79
CA ALA A 64 -11.69 10.81 12.30
C ALA A 64 -10.19 10.57 12.11
N VAL A 65 -9.59 11.16 11.07
CA VAL A 65 -8.15 11.05 10.74
C VAL A 65 -7.31 12.23 11.25
N GLU A 66 -7.89 13.18 11.98
CA GLU A 66 -7.11 14.22 12.69
C GLU A 66 -6.45 13.70 13.99
N ASP A 67 -6.90 12.54 14.49
CA ASP A 67 -6.35 11.90 15.69
C ASP A 67 -4.98 11.27 15.42
N ALA A 68 -3.94 12.10 15.51
CA ALA A 68 -2.55 11.71 15.29
C ALA A 68 -2.04 10.64 16.28
N GLY A 69 -2.69 10.44 17.43
CA GLY A 69 -2.32 9.39 18.37
C GLY A 69 -2.75 8.02 17.86
N GLU A 70 -4.02 7.90 17.49
CA GLU A 70 -4.60 6.66 16.95
C GLU A 70 -3.98 6.29 15.60
N LEU A 71 -3.75 7.26 14.71
CA LEU A 71 -3.09 7.03 13.43
C LEU A 71 -1.66 6.51 13.59
N ARG A 72 -0.88 7.04 14.53
CA ARG A 72 0.48 6.54 14.79
C ARG A 72 0.48 5.10 15.30
N ARG A 73 -0.46 4.75 16.18
CA ARG A 73 -0.59 3.36 16.67
C ARG A 73 -0.96 2.41 15.53
N TYR A 74 -1.84 2.83 14.64
CA TYR A 74 -2.17 2.08 13.43
C TYR A 74 -0.95 1.92 12.51
N ALA A 75 -0.24 3.02 12.23
CA ALA A 75 0.94 3.03 11.37
C ALA A 75 2.05 2.09 11.89
N GLN A 76 2.31 2.10 13.21
CA GLN A 76 3.28 1.18 13.83
C GLN A 76 2.88 -0.29 13.65
N ALA A 77 1.61 -0.63 13.85
CA ALA A 77 1.12 -1.99 13.64
C ALA A 77 1.18 -2.40 12.15
N ALA A 78 0.83 -1.49 11.24
CA ALA A 78 0.90 -1.70 9.79
C ALA A 78 2.36 -1.90 9.32
N ALA A 79 3.29 -1.10 9.84
CA ALA A 79 4.72 -1.23 9.56
C ALA A 79 5.25 -2.59 10.01
N GLU A 80 4.89 -3.07 11.20
CA GLU A 80 5.31 -4.40 11.65
C GLU A 80 4.70 -5.51 10.78
N ILE A 81 3.44 -5.37 10.33
CA ILE A 81 2.84 -6.30 9.36
C ILE A 81 3.59 -6.30 8.03
N SER A 82 4.05 -5.14 7.56
CA SER A 82 4.79 -5.04 6.28
C SER A 82 6.04 -5.92 6.23
N THR A 83 6.65 -6.22 7.39
CA THR A 83 7.83 -7.09 7.50
C THR A 83 7.54 -8.58 7.38
N ARG A 84 6.26 -8.99 7.33
CA ARG A 84 5.87 -10.39 7.33
C ARG A 84 6.05 -10.99 5.93
N GLN A 85 6.49 -12.25 5.87
CA GLN A 85 6.80 -12.95 4.61
C GLN A 85 5.63 -12.95 3.62
N TRP A 86 4.40 -13.15 4.09
CA TRP A 86 3.22 -13.14 3.22
C TRP A 86 2.93 -11.77 2.63
N THR A 87 3.33 -10.68 3.31
CA THR A 87 3.21 -9.31 2.80
C THR A 87 4.25 -9.08 1.71
N GLN A 88 5.48 -9.53 1.91
CA GLN A 88 6.51 -9.49 0.87
C GLN A 88 6.08 -10.26 -0.38
N GLN A 89 5.48 -11.44 -0.24
CA GLN A 89 4.94 -12.19 -1.38
C GLN A 89 3.86 -11.41 -2.15
N GLY A 90 3.03 -10.64 -1.44
CA GLY A 90 2.05 -9.75 -2.07
C GLY A 90 2.70 -8.62 -2.86
N ILE A 91 3.73 -7.98 -2.29
CA ILE A 91 4.51 -6.92 -2.94
C ILE A 91 5.21 -7.46 -4.19
N ASP A 92 5.88 -8.60 -4.08
CA ASP A 92 6.57 -9.28 -5.18
C ASP A 92 5.59 -9.64 -6.30
N TRP A 93 4.39 -10.10 -5.95
CA TRP A 93 3.33 -10.40 -6.91
C TRP A 93 2.85 -9.13 -7.63
N CYS A 94 2.60 -8.03 -6.92
CA CYS A 94 2.22 -6.74 -7.51
C CYS A 94 3.28 -6.24 -8.50
N ALA A 95 4.56 -6.29 -8.09
CA ALA A 95 5.67 -5.90 -8.93
C ALA A 95 5.79 -6.77 -10.19
N ALA A 96 5.77 -8.09 -10.03
CA ALA A 96 5.83 -9.03 -11.14
C ALA A 96 4.65 -8.85 -12.10
N PHE A 97 3.45 -8.59 -11.57
CA PHE A 97 2.27 -8.32 -12.38
C PHE A 97 2.43 -7.03 -13.19
N ALA A 98 2.87 -5.94 -12.59
CA ALA A 98 3.08 -4.67 -13.30
C ALA A 98 4.12 -4.84 -14.42
N VAL A 99 5.27 -5.46 -14.12
CA VAL A 99 6.31 -5.73 -15.11
C VAL A 99 5.82 -6.64 -16.23
N ASP A 100 5.10 -7.72 -15.94
CA ASP A 100 4.53 -8.59 -16.98
C ASP A 100 3.46 -7.86 -17.81
N PHE A 101 2.67 -7.00 -17.19
CA PHE A 101 1.64 -6.24 -17.88
C PHE A 101 2.24 -5.26 -18.90
N PHE A 102 3.20 -4.43 -18.47
CA PHE A 102 3.78 -3.37 -19.31
C PHE A 102 4.94 -3.85 -20.20
N HIS A 103 5.72 -4.84 -19.78
CA HIS A 103 6.90 -5.31 -20.52
C HIS A 103 6.81 -6.77 -20.98
N GLY A 104 6.03 -7.60 -20.28
CA GLY A 104 5.80 -9.02 -20.60
C GLY A 104 4.69 -9.28 -21.62
N GLY A 105 4.14 -8.24 -22.24
CA GLY A 105 3.12 -8.37 -23.28
C GLY A 105 1.67 -8.43 -22.76
N GLY A 106 1.44 -8.19 -21.47
CA GLY A 106 0.10 -8.25 -20.87
C GLY A 106 -0.87 -7.19 -21.41
N LYS A 107 -0.39 -5.97 -21.63
CA LYS A 107 -1.14 -4.89 -22.26
C LYS A 107 -1.66 -5.28 -23.64
N GLU A 108 -0.82 -5.88 -24.49
CA GLU A 108 -1.18 -6.35 -25.83
C GLU A 108 -2.18 -7.51 -25.78
N ARG A 109 -2.04 -8.42 -24.80
CA ARG A 109 -3.03 -9.48 -24.57
C ARG A 109 -4.40 -8.89 -24.21
N LEU A 110 -4.44 -7.88 -23.33
CA LEU A 110 -5.68 -7.20 -22.95
C LEU A 110 -6.31 -6.49 -24.14
N LEU A 111 -5.54 -5.68 -24.88
CA LEU A 111 -6.03 -4.94 -26.05
C LEU A 111 -6.60 -5.88 -27.12
N ARG A 112 -5.93 -7.01 -27.41
CA ARG A 112 -6.46 -8.03 -28.33
C ARG A 112 -7.76 -8.66 -27.83
N LYS A 113 -7.90 -8.88 -26.52
CA LYS A 113 -9.12 -9.43 -25.92
C LYS A 113 -10.28 -8.43 -26.04
N GLU A 114 -10.03 -7.16 -25.76
CA GLU A 114 -11.01 -6.08 -25.87
C GLU A 114 -11.46 -5.85 -27.32
N ALA A 115 -10.53 -5.82 -28.28
CA ALA A 115 -10.86 -5.70 -29.71
C ALA A 115 -11.78 -6.83 -30.19
N LYS A 116 -11.53 -8.07 -29.74
CA LYS A 116 -12.42 -9.22 -30.02
C LYS A 116 -13.80 -9.06 -29.38
N ARG A 117 -13.88 -8.57 -28.13
CA ARG A 117 -15.15 -8.37 -27.41
C ARG A 117 -16.05 -7.34 -28.09
N LEU A 118 -15.45 -6.29 -28.64
CA LEU A 118 -16.17 -5.19 -29.29
C LEU A 118 -16.46 -5.44 -30.77
N SER A 119 -16.09 -6.60 -31.33
CA SER A 119 -16.19 -6.90 -32.77
C SER A 119 -15.54 -5.84 -33.68
N LEU A 120 -14.60 -5.08 -33.14
CA LEU A 120 -13.84 -4.07 -33.86
C LEU A 120 -12.82 -4.77 -34.77
N SER A 121 -13.26 -5.11 -35.98
CA SER A 121 -12.43 -5.69 -37.04
C SER A 121 -11.28 -4.77 -37.49
N GLU A 122 -11.34 -3.48 -37.14
CA GLU A 122 -10.50 -2.42 -37.73
C GLU A 122 -9.64 -1.65 -36.73
N LEU A 123 -9.52 -2.08 -35.47
CA LEU A 123 -8.36 -1.67 -34.67
C LEU A 123 -7.15 -2.41 -35.23
N GLN A 124 -6.68 -1.96 -36.40
CA GLN A 124 -5.32 -2.16 -36.87
C GLN A 124 -4.46 -1.92 -35.65
N THR A 125 -3.86 -3.01 -35.21
CA THR A 125 -2.86 -3.00 -34.16
C THR A 125 -1.67 -2.26 -34.74
N THR A 126 -1.72 -0.93 -34.79
CA THR A 126 -0.53 -0.09 -34.76
C THR A 126 0.13 -0.49 -33.46
N ALA A 127 1.01 -1.48 -33.60
CA ALA A 127 1.77 -2.03 -32.53
C ALA A 127 2.37 -0.84 -31.81
N CYS A 128 1.98 -0.67 -30.55
CA CYS A 128 2.67 0.16 -29.60
C CYS A 128 4.06 -0.47 -29.46
N SER A 129 4.94 -0.18 -30.42
CA SER A 129 6.34 -0.58 -30.43
C SER A 129 7.18 0.42 -29.66
N GLU A 130 6.57 1.23 -28.80
CA GLU A 130 7.26 2.27 -28.07
C GLU A 130 7.62 1.74 -26.68
N SER A 131 8.92 1.50 -26.55
CA SER A 131 9.69 1.41 -25.32
C SER A 131 9.39 0.21 -24.40
N ARG A 132 10.03 -0.93 -24.71
CA ARG A 132 10.20 -2.05 -23.77
C ARG A 132 11.16 -1.74 -22.61
N SER A 133 11.41 -0.48 -22.26
CA SER A 133 12.52 -0.10 -21.38
C SER A 133 12.30 1.10 -20.46
N ALA A 134 11.18 1.83 -20.57
CA ALA A 134 10.90 2.88 -19.60
C ALA A 134 10.52 2.23 -18.26
N PRO A 135 11.06 2.71 -17.13
CA PRO A 135 10.55 2.33 -15.82
C PRO A 135 9.06 2.63 -15.70
N ILE A 136 8.34 1.82 -14.91
CA ILE A 136 6.91 1.97 -14.66
C ILE A 136 6.72 2.94 -13.50
N GLU A 137 6.07 4.07 -13.74
CA GLU A 137 5.70 5.03 -12.71
C GLU A 137 4.55 4.44 -11.87
N LEU A 138 4.80 4.16 -10.60
CA LEU A 138 3.86 3.46 -9.71
C LEU A 138 3.47 4.35 -8.54
N LEU A 139 2.16 4.52 -8.32
CA LEU A 139 1.63 5.17 -7.12
C LEU A 139 1.20 4.12 -6.10
N ASP A 140 1.85 4.10 -4.93
CA ASP A 140 1.52 3.22 -3.81
C ASP A 140 0.71 3.98 -2.75
N VAL A 141 -0.60 3.74 -2.74
CA VAL A 141 -1.57 4.42 -1.88
C VAL A 141 -1.73 3.66 -0.57
N GLY A 142 -1.72 4.36 0.56
CA GLY A 142 -1.81 3.75 1.90
C GLY A 142 -0.55 2.97 2.25
N SER A 143 0.59 3.51 1.83
CA SER A 143 1.90 2.90 1.97
C SER A 143 2.51 3.27 3.31
N CYS A 144 2.37 2.41 4.32
CA CYS A 144 2.95 2.70 5.64
C CYS A 144 4.50 2.84 5.63
N GLY A 145 5.18 2.39 4.58
CA GLY A 145 6.63 2.42 4.37
C GLY A 145 6.96 2.18 2.90
N SER A 146 8.20 2.27 2.46
CA SER A 146 8.58 2.26 1.03
C SER A 146 8.60 0.86 0.41
N LEU A 147 7.43 0.23 0.28
CA LEU A 147 7.25 -1.19 -0.07
C LEU A 147 7.88 -1.58 -1.43
N PHE A 148 7.84 -0.67 -2.40
CA PHE A 148 8.33 -0.91 -3.76
C PHE A 148 9.69 -0.28 -4.06
N ASN A 149 10.34 0.37 -3.08
CA ASN A 149 11.64 1.00 -3.31
C ASN A 149 12.70 -0.03 -3.69
N GLY A 150 13.48 0.28 -4.74
CA GLY A 150 14.55 -0.58 -5.22
C GLY A 150 14.08 -1.79 -6.03
N VAL A 151 12.77 -1.94 -6.27
CA VAL A 151 12.26 -2.99 -7.17
C VAL A 151 12.64 -2.65 -8.62
N PRO A 152 13.37 -3.53 -9.33
CA PRO A 152 13.82 -3.25 -10.68
C PRO A 152 12.67 -2.99 -11.66
N GLY A 153 12.78 -1.89 -12.42
CA GLY A 153 11.78 -1.51 -13.42
C GLY A 153 10.59 -0.71 -12.88
N LEU A 154 10.54 -0.42 -11.57
CA LEU A 154 9.52 0.43 -10.97
C LEU A 154 10.12 1.75 -10.46
N VAL A 155 9.37 2.84 -10.60
CA VAL A 155 9.63 4.14 -9.98
C VAL A 155 8.44 4.43 -9.07
N PRO A 156 8.53 4.07 -7.78
CA PRO A 156 7.42 4.22 -6.86
C PRO A 156 7.34 5.63 -6.28
N THR A 157 6.13 6.15 -6.19
CA THR A 157 5.74 7.26 -5.32
C THR A 157 4.81 6.71 -4.25
N ALA A 158 5.22 6.77 -2.99
CA ALA A 158 4.46 6.23 -1.86
C ALA A 158 3.80 7.35 -1.05
N LEU A 159 2.54 7.15 -0.66
CA LEU A 159 1.83 8.07 0.23
C LEU A 159 0.97 7.33 1.26
N ASP A 160 0.80 7.94 2.43
CA ASP A 160 -0.05 7.43 3.51
C ASP A 160 -0.61 8.59 4.35
N LEU A 161 -1.73 8.36 5.04
CA LEU A 161 -2.27 9.30 6.02
C LEU A 161 -1.27 9.56 7.16
N CYS A 162 -0.57 8.52 7.59
CA CYS A 162 0.42 8.56 8.64
C CYS A 162 1.59 7.63 8.29
N PRO A 163 2.58 8.12 7.53
CA PRO A 163 3.79 7.37 7.25
C PRO A 163 4.49 6.89 8.52
N SER A 164 5.17 5.74 8.44
CA SER A 164 6.00 5.26 9.54
C SER A 164 7.00 6.32 10.01
N GLU A 165 7.21 6.37 11.32
CA GLU A 165 8.10 7.35 11.93
C GLU A 165 9.51 7.27 11.34
N GLY A 166 10.03 8.42 10.90
CA GLY A 166 11.35 8.51 10.27
C GLY A 166 11.40 8.18 8.78
N SER A 167 10.28 7.82 8.13
CA SER A 167 10.26 7.60 6.67
C SER A 167 10.49 8.90 5.90
N ASP A 168 11.50 8.92 5.03
CA ASP A 168 11.87 10.03 4.16
C ASP A 168 11.47 9.83 2.69
N THR A 169 10.74 8.75 2.40
CA THR A 169 10.36 8.35 1.04
C THR A 169 8.85 8.12 0.87
N VAL A 170 8.08 8.23 1.97
CA VAL A 170 6.62 8.14 1.95
C VAL A 170 6.06 9.49 2.33
N TYR A 171 5.31 10.11 1.42
CA TYR A 171 4.65 11.37 1.68
C TYR A 171 3.47 11.20 2.64
N LYS A 172 3.29 12.15 3.56
CA LYS A 172 2.02 12.26 4.27
C LYS A 172 0.97 12.81 3.31
N SER A 173 -0.17 12.15 3.18
CA SER A 173 -1.28 12.63 2.35
C SER A 173 -2.57 11.88 2.68
N ASP A 174 -3.70 12.59 2.67
CA ASP A 174 -5.02 11.96 2.57
C ASP A 174 -5.40 11.88 1.09
N PHE A 175 -5.39 10.66 0.54
CA PHE A 175 -5.70 10.42 -0.87
C PHE A 175 -7.11 10.89 -1.27
N LEU A 176 -8.08 10.93 -0.34
CA LEU A 176 -9.43 11.48 -0.61
C LEU A 176 -9.46 12.99 -0.81
N SER A 177 -8.41 13.68 -0.36
CA SER A 177 -8.28 15.14 -0.45
C SER A 177 -7.17 15.59 -1.39
N LEU A 178 -6.41 14.63 -1.95
CA LEU A 178 -5.28 14.90 -2.82
C LEU A 178 -5.78 15.51 -4.13
N GLU A 179 -5.26 16.68 -4.49
CA GLU A 179 -5.68 17.37 -5.70
C GLU A 179 -5.02 16.75 -6.93
N VAL A 180 -5.81 16.49 -7.97
CA VAL A 180 -5.29 16.11 -9.28
C VAL A 180 -5.19 17.35 -10.15
N VAL A 181 -3.96 17.83 -10.35
CA VAL A 181 -3.67 19.02 -11.17
C VAL A 181 -3.50 18.64 -12.66
N PRO A 182 -3.60 19.58 -13.61
CA PRO A 182 -3.47 19.25 -15.03
C PRO A 182 -2.17 18.52 -15.39
N MET A 183 -2.23 17.66 -16.42
CA MET A 183 -1.06 16.94 -16.94
C MET A 183 0.08 17.89 -17.28
N GLY A 184 1.30 17.54 -16.87
CA GLY A 184 2.50 18.36 -17.07
C GLY A 184 2.70 19.47 -16.03
N SER A 185 1.79 19.62 -15.07
CA SER A 185 2.05 20.41 -13.86
C SER A 185 3.06 19.70 -12.96
N ASP A 186 3.68 20.44 -12.03
CA ASP A 186 4.52 19.85 -11.00
C ASP A 186 3.67 19.28 -9.85
N GLN A 187 4.18 18.23 -9.19
CA GLN A 187 3.66 17.83 -7.89
C GLN A 187 3.98 18.90 -6.84
N VAL A 188 3.08 19.09 -5.87
CA VAL A 188 3.30 20.03 -4.76
C VAL A 188 3.48 19.24 -3.47
N VAL A 189 4.66 19.40 -2.88
CA VAL A 189 5.02 18.85 -1.57
C VAL A 189 5.35 20.00 -0.65
N VAL A 190 4.70 20.05 0.51
CA VAL A 190 4.99 21.04 1.55
C VAL A 190 5.79 20.41 2.69
N PRO A 191 6.74 21.13 3.32
CA PRO A 191 7.45 20.63 4.49
C PRO A 191 6.49 20.25 5.63
N HIS A 192 6.73 19.12 6.27
CA HIS A 192 5.91 18.65 7.40
C HIS A 192 6.78 18.41 8.65
N PRO A 193 6.37 18.84 9.87
CA PRO A 193 7.19 18.76 11.07
C PRO A 193 7.61 17.35 11.49
N HIS A 194 6.79 16.34 11.18
CA HIS A 194 6.98 14.96 11.62
C HIS A 194 7.24 13.96 10.48
N HIS A 195 7.16 14.41 9.23
CA HIS A 195 7.28 13.54 8.06
C HIS A 195 8.35 14.11 7.12
N PRO A 196 9.58 13.57 7.14
CA PRO A 196 10.71 14.11 6.38
C PRO A 196 10.48 14.22 4.88
N ALA A 197 9.72 13.29 4.28
CA ALA A 197 9.32 13.38 2.87
C ALA A 197 8.43 14.60 2.55
N GLY A 198 7.76 15.16 3.57
CA GLY A 198 6.79 16.22 3.43
C GLY A 198 5.36 15.72 3.31
N GLU A 199 4.45 16.67 3.12
CA GLU A 199 3.03 16.44 2.84
C GLU A 199 2.74 16.70 1.37
N LEU A 200 2.24 15.68 0.67
CA LEU A 200 1.87 15.76 -0.74
C LEU A 200 0.46 16.33 -0.86
N GLN A 201 0.32 17.44 -1.57
CA GLN A 201 -0.95 18.16 -1.72
C GLN A 201 -1.57 17.97 -3.10
N CYS A 202 -0.74 17.76 -4.13
CA CYS A 202 -1.25 17.49 -5.47
C CYS A 202 -0.35 16.60 -6.30
N LEU A 203 -0.98 15.88 -7.23
CA LEU A 203 -0.33 15.07 -8.25
C LEU A 203 -0.82 15.45 -9.65
N PRO A 204 0.05 15.42 -10.67
CA PRO A 204 -0.37 15.68 -12.04
C PRO A 204 -1.26 14.57 -12.58
N ALA A 205 -2.27 14.94 -13.35
CA ALA A 205 -3.11 13.97 -14.06
C ALA A 205 -2.27 13.14 -15.04
N ALA A 206 -2.58 11.84 -15.12
CA ALA A 206 -1.91 10.89 -16.02
C ALA A 206 -0.39 10.79 -15.84
N SER A 207 0.12 10.97 -14.62
CA SER A 207 1.56 10.86 -14.30
C SER A 207 2.02 9.46 -13.87
N PHE A 208 1.09 8.50 -13.71
CA PHE A 208 1.41 7.14 -13.25
C PHE A 208 0.89 6.09 -14.24
N ASP A 209 1.66 5.02 -14.43
CA ASP A 209 1.28 3.85 -15.22
C ASP A 209 0.43 2.88 -14.39
N ALA A 210 0.73 2.74 -13.09
CA ALA A 210 0.06 1.82 -12.19
C ALA A 210 -0.26 2.49 -10.84
N VAL A 211 -1.39 2.11 -10.25
CA VAL A 211 -1.77 2.50 -8.89
C VAL A 211 -2.01 1.24 -8.07
N VAL A 212 -1.36 1.13 -6.92
CA VAL A 212 -1.49 0.02 -5.98
C VAL A 212 -2.28 0.50 -4.75
N MET A 213 -3.32 -0.25 -4.39
CA MET A 213 -4.15 -0.02 -3.21
C MET A 213 -4.19 -1.30 -2.38
N SER A 214 -3.09 -1.62 -1.70
CA SER A 214 -2.95 -2.86 -0.93
C SER A 214 -3.77 -2.78 0.35
N LEU A 215 -4.94 -3.45 0.36
CA LEU A 215 -5.88 -3.48 1.50
C LEU A 215 -6.43 -2.11 1.94
N VAL A 216 -6.13 -1.02 1.25
CA VAL A 216 -6.63 0.33 1.55
C VAL A 216 -8.16 0.39 1.59
N LEU A 217 -8.79 -0.23 0.59
CA LEU A 217 -10.25 -0.29 0.50
C LEU A 217 -10.90 -1.05 1.66
N SER A 218 -10.14 -1.88 2.40
CA SER A 218 -10.66 -2.65 3.53
C SER A 218 -10.86 -1.83 4.80
N TYR A 219 -10.18 -0.68 4.94
CA TYR A 219 -10.31 0.18 6.11
C TYR A 219 -11.21 1.39 5.89
N LEU A 220 -11.45 1.80 4.64
CA LEU A 220 -12.41 2.86 4.34
C LEU A 220 -13.82 2.44 4.77
N PRO A 221 -14.48 3.20 5.66
CA PRO A 221 -15.63 2.72 6.40
C PRO A 221 -16.89 2.60 5.54
N SER A 222 -17.11 3.52 4.59
CA SER A 222 -18.35 3.60 3.82
C SER A 222 -18.16 3.32 2.32
N PRO A 223 -19.19 2.83 1.62
CA PRO A 223 -19.14 2.64 0.16
C PRO A 223 -18.81 3.92 -0.63
N PRO A 224 -19.37 5.11 -0.31
CA PRO A 224 -19.02 6.35 -1.01
C PRO A 224 -17.53 6.70 -0.91
N LEU A 225 -16.90 6.51 0.25
CA LEU A 225 -15.46 6.77 0.39
C LEU A 225 -14.60 5.78 -0.39
N ARG A 226 -15.02 4.50 -0.45
CA ARG A 226 -14.36 3.51 -1.30
C ARG A 226 -14.49 3.85 -2.79
N ALA A 227 -15.65 4.35 -3.21
CA ALA A 227 -15.86 4.79 -4.59
C ALA A 227 -15.00 6.01 -4.93
N ALA A 228 -14.83 6.96 -4.00
CA ALA A 228 -14.01 8.15 -4.19
C ALA A 228 -12.50 7.87 -4.35
N MET A 229 -12.04 6.65 -4.08
CA MET A 229 -10.66 6.23 -4.36
C MET A 229 -10.39 5.91 -5.84
N VAL A 230 -11.42 5.64 -6.65
CA VAL A 230 -11.31 5.01 -7.98
C VAL A 230 -11.93 5.89 -9.06
#